data_AF-A0A3R7SQ72-F1
#
_entry.id   AF-A0A3R7SQ72-F1
#
_cell.length_a   1.000
_cell.length_b   1.000
_cell.length_c   1.000
_cell.angle_alpha   90.00
_cell.angle_beta   90.00
_cell.angle_gamma   90.00
#
_symmetry.space_group_name_H-M   'P 1'
#
loop_
_entity.id
_entity.type
_entity.pdbx_description
1 polymer ?
#
loop_
_entity_poly.entity_id
_entity_poly.type
_entity_poly.pdbx_seq_one_letter_code
_entity_poly.pdbx_strand_id
1 'polypeptide(L)'
;MTETKSSESRRLPPPDRGLTHCALECLSLDRSIPFYEKFGGFEVVHRRPAVAWISDRTRPFALVLVETSEVRPVGPFAHLGFACGSRTEFDRLIELARVEGSLRDGPHEGDGPAGTWAFLDDPDGNTFEISVGQSVETAIAAEASPHGELRRTTVGVMGSGDDEHPELAEPLGDAIARAGYELLTGGGRGTMTAVSRGFTRVWPRTGRCLAILRGEASGVPLPGYPNRFVENPIFTHLPAGGVEHDSRNHLNVLSSDIIIALPGGFGTGSEIELSIRYRKPVIVHGFWSDRFPALASWKDVEEAMSFADVTRSRINAERNT
;
A
#
# COMPACT_ATOMS: atom_id res chain seq x y z
N MET A 1 -25.21 -30.80 -23.61
CA MET A 1 -23.96 -30.28 -23.02
C MET A 1 -23.61 -28.99 -23.73
N THR A 2 -24.00 -27.87 -23.15
CA THR A 2 -23.60 -26.53 -23.60
C THR A 2 -23.23 -25.77 -22.34
N GLU A 3 -21.94 -25.77 -22.03
CA GLU A 3 -21.37 -25.00 -20.93
C GLU A 3 -21.38 -23.52 -21.30
N THR A 4 -22.24 -22.76 -20.64
CA THR A 4 -22.16 -21.30 -20.54
C THR A 4 -20.94 -20.94 -19.69
N LYS A 5 -19.89 -20.44 -20.32
CA LYS A 5 -18.78 -19.74 -19.64
C LYS A 5 -19.35 -18.49 -18.97
N SER A 6 -19.35 -18.46 -17.63
CA SER A 6 -19.62 -17.25 -16.86
C SER A 6 -18.53 -16.22 -17.13
N SER A 7 -18.91 -15.07 -17.68
CA SER A 7 -18.02 -13.91 -17.79
C SER A 7 -17.78 -13.34 -16.39
N GLU A 8 -16.66 -13.69 -15.77
CA GLU A 8 -16.15 -12.96 -14.62
C GLU A 8 -15.92 -11.50 -15.04
N SER A 9 -16.72 -10.61 -14.47
CA SER A 9 -16.46 -9.17 -14.50
C SER A 9 -15.13 -8.92 -13.79
N ARG A 10 -14.05 -8.85 -14.56
CA ARG A 10 -12.72 -8.48 -14.10
C ARG A 10 -12.79 -7.03 -13.63
N ARG A 11 -13.09 -6.81 -12.34
CA ARG A 11 -13.12 -5.47 -11.73
C ARG A 11 -11.77 -4.80 -12.00
N LEU A 12 -11.83 -3.67 -12.70
CA LEU A 12 -10.64 -2.92 -13.10
C LEU A 12 -9.89 -2.44 -11.85
N PRO A 13 -8.55 -2.46 -11.86
CA PRO A 13 -7.78 -1.82 -10.81
C PRO A 13 -8.23 -0.35 -10.65
N PRO A 14 -8.10 0.23 -9.44
CA PRO A 14 -8.40 1.64 -9.23
C PRO A 14 -7.63 2.49 -10.26
N PRO A 15 -8.21 3.61 -10.73
CA PRO A 15 -7.57 4.44 -11.74
C PRO A 15 -6.26 5.03 -11.23
N ASP A 16 -5.26 5.12 -12.10
CA ASP A 16 -3.99 5.76 -11.79
C ASP A 16 -4.21 7.23 -11.36
N ARG A 17 -3.46 7.69 -10.35
CA ARG A 17 -3.47 9.07 -9.84
C ARG A 17 -2.05 9.63 -9.81
N GLY A 18 -1.88 10.90 -10.19
CA GLY A 18 -0.56 11.57 -10.20
C GLY A 18 0.20 11.41 -11.52
N LEU A 19 1.51 11.69 -11.50
CA LEU A 19 2.39 11.47 -12.65
C LEU A 19 2.63 9.97 -12.84
N THR A 20 2.30 9.45 -14.02
CA THR A 20 2.40 8.01 -14.33
C THR A 20 3.55 7.68 -15.26
N HIS A 21 3.99 8.63 -16.09
CA HIS A 21 5.09 8.42 -17.02
C HIS A 21 5.76 9.72 -17.45
N CYS A 22 6.97 9.59 -17.97
CA CYS A 22 7.66 10.61 -18.78
C CYS A 22 7.89 10.03 -20.18
N ALA A 23 7.74 10.83 -21.23
CA ALA A 23 7.99 10.40 -22.60
C ALA A 23 9.24 11.09 -23.16
N LEU A 24 10.12 10.32 -23.79
CA LEU A 24 11.31 10.80 -24.47
C LEU A 24 11.26 10.40 -25.94
N GLU A 25 11.68 11.33 -26.78
CA GLU A 25 11.97 11.05 -28.18
C GLU A 25 13.32 10.33 -28.27
N CYS A 26 13.41 9.32 -29.12
CA CYS A 26 14.64 8.65 -29.48
C CYS A 26 14.74 8.43 -31.00
N LEU A 27 15.94 8.25 -31.53
CA LEU A 27 16.12 7.89 -32.95
C LEU A 27 16.01 6.38 -33.18
N SER A 28 16.21 5.56 -32.14
CA SER A 28 16.15 4.10 -32.23
C SER A 28 15.88 3.46 -30.88
N LEU A 29 14.76 2.72 -30.77
CA LEU A 29 14.46 1.93 -29.57
C LEU A 29 15.57 0.92 -29.25
N ASP A 30 16.19 0.34 -30.28
CA ASP A 30 17.24 -0.67 -30.11
C ASP A 30 18.57 -0.09 -29.61
N ARG A 31 18.77 1.23 -29.74
CA ARG A 31 19.89 1.95 -29.11
C ARG A 31 19.53 2.41 -27.70
N SER A 32 18.33 2.97 -27.51
CA SER A 32 17.95 3.62 -26.25
C SER A 32 17.60 2.62 -25.15
N ILE A 33 16.89 1.51 -25.45
CA ILE A 33 16.51 0.53 -24.43
C ILE A 33 17.74 -0.06 -23.69
N PRO A 34 18.80 -0.53 -24.39
CA PRO A 34 19.98 -1.07 -23.71
C PRO A 34 20.70 -0.06 -22.81
N PHE A 35 20.63 1.24 -23.12
CA PHE A 35 21.20 2.28 -22.25
C PHE A 35 20.47 2.33 -20.91
N TYR A 36 19.14 2.42 -20.92
CA TYR A 36 18.34 2.50 -19.70
C TYR A 36 18.34 1.18 -18.91
N GLU A 37 18.38 0.03 -19.59
CA GLU A 37 18.58 -1.27 -18.94
C GLU A 37 19.92 -1.31 -18.19
N LYS A 38 21.00 -0.86 -18.83
CA LYS A 38 22.36 -0.90 -18.28
C LYS A 38 22.57 0.06 -17.11
N PHE A 39 22.15 1.32 -17.26
CA PHE A 39 22.43 2.38 -16.29
C PHE A 39 21.33 2.58 -15.24
N GLY A 40 20.10 2.14 -15.52
CA GLY A 40 18.96 2.29 -14.60
C GLY A 40 18.20 1.01 -14.29
N GLY A 41 18.64 -0.16 -14.76
CA GLY A 41 17.97 -1.43 -14.51
C GLY A 41 16.54 -1.51 -15.08
N PHE A 42 16.23 -0.69 -16.09
CA PHE A 42 14.88 -0.65 -16.66
C PHE A 42 14.60 -1.87 -17.53
N GLU A 43 13.38 -2.40 -17.43
CA GLU A 43 12.87 -3.49 -18.26
C GLU A 43 11.75 -3.00 -19.19
N VAL A 44 11.63 -3.60 -20.37
CA VAL A 44 10.50 -3.37 -21.27
C VAL A 44 9.22 -4.00 -20.70
N VAL A 45 8.25 -3.17 -20.36
CA VAL A 45 6.93 -3.61 -19.84
C VAL A 45 5.87 -3.67 -20.93
N HIS A 46 6.03 -2.89 -22.01
CA HIS A 46 5.17 -2.94 -23.19
C HIS A 46 5.92 -2.39 -24.41
N ARG A 47 5.82 -3.06 -25.57
CA ARG A 47 6.45 -2.60 -26.82
C ARG A 47 5.48 -2.74 -27.99
N ARG A 48 5.45 -1.73 -28.84
CA ARG A 48 4.75 -1.70 -30.13
C ARG A 48 5.63 -0.96 -31.15
N PRO A 49 5.28 -0.94 -32.45
CA PRO A 49 6.04 -0.18 -33.44
C PRO A 49 6.25 1.27 -32.98
N ALA A 50 7.50 1.73 -33.05
CA ALA A 50 7.96 3.07 -32.65
C ALA A 50 7.73 3.49 -31.19
N VAL A 51 7.24 2.62 -30.30
CA VAL A 51 7.04 2.98 -28.88
C VAL A 51 7.41 1.82 -27.95
N ALA A 52 8.24 2.10 -26.94
CA ALA A 52 8.51 1.20 -25.83
C ALA A 52 8.23 1.86 -24.50
N TRP A 53 7.54 1.15 -23.62
CA TRP A 53 7.35 1.50 -22.22
C TRP A 53 8.35 0.69 -21.42
N ILE A 54 9.17 1.37 -20.64
CA ILE A 54 10.17 0.74 -19.77
C ILE A 54 9.98 1.18 -18.32
N SER A 55 10.30 0.30 -17.37
CA SER A 55 10.17 0.57 -15.93
C SER A 55 11.24 -0.17 -15.13
N ASP A 56 11.70 0.44 -14.04
CA ASP A 56 12.55 -0.21 -13.02
C ASP A 56 11.73 -1.13 -12.09
N ARG A 57 10.39 -1.13 -12.23
CA ARG A 57 9.41 -1.88 -11.43
C ARG A 57 9.45 -1.60 -9.93
N THR A 58 10.14 -0.56 -9.48
CA THR A 58 10.19 -0.18 -8.07
C THR A 58 8.89 0.51 -7.62
N ARG A 59 8.21 1.16 -8.57
CA ARG A 59 6.98 1.94 -8.39
C ARG A 59 6.18 1.99 -9.69
N PRO A 60 4.86 2.29 -9.66
CA PRO A 60 4.02 2.39 -10.86
C PRO A 60 4.33 3.66 -11.67
N PHE A 61 5.51 3.70 -12.29
CA PHE A 61 5.99 4.76 -13.18
C PHE A 61 6.74 4.16 -14.38
N ALA A 62 6.58 4.77 -15.55
CA ALA A 62 7.25 4.34 -16.77
C ALA A 62 7.99 5.47 -17.49
N LEU A 63 9.12 5.13 -18.12
CA LEU A 63 9.69 5.94 -19.18
C LEU A 63 9.16 5.41 -20.53
N VAL A 64 8.64 6.31 -21.37
CA VAL A 64 8.09 5.97 -22.68
C VAL A 64 9.04 6.48 -23.75
N LEU A 65 9.74 5.56 -24.40
CA LEU A 65 10.61 5.86 -25.52
C LEU A 65 9.79 5.87 -26.81
N VAL A 66 9.86 6.97 -27.55
CA VAL A 66 9.12 7.19 -28.79
C VAL A 66 10.12 7.41 -29.92
N GLU A 67 10.15 6.47 -30.86
CA GLU A 67 11.04 6.54 -32.02
C GLU A 67 10.53 7.60 -33.00
N THR A 68 11.41 8.52 -33.37
CA THR A 68 11.14 9.65 -34.27
C THR A 68 12.32 9.88 -35.21
N SER A 69 12.12 10.66 -36.27
CA SER A 69 13.21 11.03 -37.19
C SER A 69 14.12 12.14 -36.67
N GLU A 70 13.70 12.86 -35.64
CA GLU A 70 14.43 13.98 -35.04
C GLU A 70 14.09 14.05 -33.54
N VAL A 71 15.11 14.16 -32.70
CA VAL A 71 14.97 14.19 -31.24
C VAL A 71 15.27 15.59 -30.72
N ARG A 72 14.46 16.08 -29.78
CA ARG A 72 14.76 17.25 -28.94
C ARG A 72 15.18 16.78 -27.56
N PRO A 73 16.49 16.79 -27.23
CA PRO A 73 16.95 16.18 -26.00
C PRO A 73 16.54 16.98 -24.76
N VAL A 74 16.20 16.28 -23.68
CA VAL A 74 16.00 16.88 -22.35
C VAL A 74 17.38 17.21 -21.77
N GLY A 75 17.75 18.49 -21.70
CA GLY A 75 19.09 18.90 -21.24
C GLY A 75 19.50 20.30 -21.69
N PRO A 76 20.72 20.76 -21.34
CA PRO A 76 21.77 20.00 -20.67
C PRO A 76 21.59 19.90 -19.14
N PHE A 77 20.71 20.73 -18.55
CA PHE A 77 20.44 20.72 -17.12
C PHE A 77 19.20 19.89 -16.75
N ALA A 78 18.10 20.00 -17.50
CA ALA A 78 16.92 19.18 -17.28
C ALA A 78 17.29 17.70 -17.46
N HIS A 79 16.89 16.83 -16.54
CA HIS A 79 17.34 15.45 -16.51
C HIS A 79 16.30 14.50 -15.91
N LEU A 80 16.56 13.20 -16.05
CA LEU A 80 15.84 12.13 -15.37
C LEU A 80 16.73 11.51 -14.31
N GLY A 81 16.32 11.65 -13.04
CA GLY A 81 17.06 11.14 -11.88
C GLY A 81 16.85 9.65 -11.63
N PHE A 82 17.96 8.94 -11.44
CA PHE A 82 18.01 7.56 -11.00
C PHE A 82 18.95 7.41 -9.80
N ALA A 83 18.45 6.81 -8.73
CA ALA A 83 19.20 6.58 -7.50
C ALA A 83 19.81 5.17 -7.50
N CYS A 84 21.13 5.09 -7.39
CA CYS A 84 21.85 3.83 -7.17
C CYS A 84 21.58 3.30 -5.77
N GLY A 85 21.52 1.98 -5.62
CA GLY A 85 21.31 1.33 -4.32
C GLY A 85 22.53 1.37 -3.40
N SER A 86 23.72 1.69 -3.93
CA SER A 86 24.95 1.80 -3.13
C SER A 86 26.02 2.67 -3.79
N ARG A 87 26.99 3.15 -3.00
CA ARG A 87 28.16 3.90 -3.51
C ARG A 87 29.00 3.06 -4.47
N THR A 88 29.16 1.76 -4.18
CA THR A 88 29.89 0.83 -5.05
C THR A 88 29.23 0.68 -6.42
N GLU A 89 27.90 0.62 -6.47
CA GLU A 89 27.17 0.58 -7.74
C GLU A 89 27.34 1.90 -8.52
N PHE A 90 27.20 3.03 -7.83
CA PHE A 90 27.43 4.35 -8.42
C PHE A 90 28.83 4.47 -9.03
N ASP A 91 29.87 4.18 -8.27
CA ASP A 91 31.26 4.28 -8.74
C ASP A 91 31.51 3.37 -9.95
N ARG A 92 30.92 2.16 -9.97
CA ARG A 92 30.98 1.23 -11.11
C ARG A 92 30.30 1.81 -12.35
N LEU A 93 29.11 2.38 -12.22
CA LEU A 93 28.36 2.95 -13.35
C LEU A 93 29.04 4.22 -13.89
N ILE A 94 29.65 5.03 -13.03
CA ILE A 94 30.46 6.18 -13.44
C ILE A 94 31.63 5.75 -14.31
N GLU A 95 32.38 4.73 -13.87
CA GLU A 95 33.53 4.26 -14.65
C GLU A 95 33.10 3.66 -15.99
N LEU A 96 31.99 2.92 -16.00
CA LEU A 96 31.40 2.41 -17.23
C LEU A 96 31.00 3.54 -18.19
N ALA A 97 30.38 4.60 -17.69
CA ALA A 97 29.99 5.76 -18.49
C ALA A 97 31.19 6.52 -19.06
N ARG A 98 32.32 6.60 -18.32
CA ARG A 98 33.57 7.17 -18.86
C ARG A 98 34.12 6.36 -20.01
N VAL A 99 34.19 5.03 -19.84
CA VAL A 99 34.71 4.11 -20.86
C VAL A 99 33.86 4.16 -22.13
N GLU A 100 32.54 4.25 -21.98
CA GLU A 100 31.60 4.32 -23.10
C GLU A 100 31.44 5.74 -23.68
N GLY A 101 32.07 6.75 -23.07
CA GLY A 101 31.99 8.14 -23.51
C GLY A 101 30.61 8.78 -23.30
N SER A 102 29.78 8.21 -22.43
CA SER A 102 28.46 8.73 -22.08
C SER A 102 28.46 9.61 -20.84
N LEU A 103 29.55 9.67 -20.06
CA LEU A 103 29.64 10.60 -18.92
C LEU A 103 29.71 12.04 -19.43
N ARG A 104 28.67 12.83 -19.15
CA ARG A 104 28.56 14.23 -19.52
C ARG A 104 29.20 15.16 -18.49
N ASP A 105 28.84 14.98 -17.22
CA ASP A 105 29.28 15.83 -16.12
C ASP A 105 29.32 15.05 -14.80
N GLY A 106 30.24 15.43 -13.90
CA GLY A 106 30.44 14.81 -12.60
C GLY A 106 31.43 13.63 -12.58
N PRO A 107 31.45 12.83 -11.50
CA PRO A 107 30.58 12.94 -10.33
C PRO A 107 30.88 14.19 -9.49
N HIS A 108 29.82 14.82 -8.99
CA HIS A 108 29.87 15.94 -8.06
C HIS A 108 29.42 15.46 -6.69
N GLU A 109 30.25 15.65 -5.67
CA GLU A 109 29.87 15.34 -4.30
C GLU A 109 28.86 16.36 -3.78
N GLY A 110 27.83 15.88 -3.09
CA GLY A 110 26.77 16.69 -2.53
C GLY A 110 26.11 16.00 -1.34
N ASP A 111 25.31 16.77 -0.61
CA ASP A 111 24.49 16.31 0.50
C ASP A 111 23.00 16.60 0.24
N GLY A 112 22.16 16.36 1.25
CA GLY A 112 20.74 16.63 1.16
C GLY A 112 20.01 15.77 0.12
N PRO A 113 18.92 16.27 -0.50
CA PRO A 113 18.10 15.46 -1.39
C PRO A 113 18.84 15.03 -2.67
N ALA A 114 19.81 15.82 -3.13
CA ALA A 114 20.55 15.54 -4.36
C ALA A 114 21.64 14.45 -4.20
N GLY A 115 22.30 14.39 -3.03
CA GLY A 115 23.41 13.46 -2.81
C GLY A 115 24.59 13.69 -3.74
N THR A 116 25.42 12.66 -3.93
CA THR A 116 26.49 12.65 -4.95
C THR A 116 25.87 12.25 -6.29
N TRP A 117 26.10 13.00 -7.36
CA TRP A 117 25.41 12.82 -8.64
C TRP A 117 26.33 13.01 -9.85
N ALA A 118 25.92 12.47 -10.99
CA ALA A 118 26.57 12.69 -12.29
C ALA A 118 25.53 12.65 -13.42
N PHE A 119 25.80 13.37 -14.50
CA PHE A 119 24.97 13.35 -15.70
C PHE A 119 25.60 12.50 -16.79
N LEU A 120 24.77 11.68 -17.42
CA LEU A 120 25.10 10.86 -18.57
C LEU A 120 24.28 11.34 -19.78
N ASP A 121 24.89 11.27 -20.96
CA ASP A 121 24.25 11.34 -22.26
C ASP A 121 23.62 9.97 -22.57
N ASP A 122 22.30 9.93 -22.74
CA ASP A 122 21.67 8.82 -23.46
C ASP A 122 22.08 8.84 -24.96
N PRO A 123 21.74 7.81 -25.75
CA PRO A 123 22.14 7.71 -27.16
C PRO A 123 21.67 8.84 -28.07
N ASP A 124 20.71 9.66 -27.62
CA ASP A 124 20.12 10.78 -28.36
C ASP A 124 20.36 12.12 -27.64
N GLY A 125 21.18 12.15 -26.58
CA GLY A 125 21.59 13.35 -25.85
C GLY A 125 20.64 13.78 -24.72
N ASN A 126 19.67 12.96 -24.31
CA ASN A 126 18.89 13.23 -23.10
C ASN A 126 19.79 13.09 -21.88
N THR A 127 19.59 13.96 -20.89
CA THR A 127 20.34 13.94 -19.64
C THR A 127 19.75 12.87 -18.71
N PHE A 128 20.54 11.85 -18.39
CA PHE A 128 20.22 10.86 -17.38
C PHE A 128 21.11 11.10 -16.15
N GLU A 129 20.52 11.41 -15.01
CA GLU A 129 21.27 11.55 -13.77
C GLU A 129 21.34 10.20 -13.07
N ILE A 130 22.54 9.78 -12.70
CA ILE A 130 22.74 8.76 -11.68
C ILE A 130 23.19 9.45 -10.39
N SER A 131 22.70 8.97 -9.25
CA SER A 131 22.99 9.57 -7.95
C SER A 131 23.09 8.54 -6.84
N VAL A 132 23.70 8.91 -5.71
CA VAL A 132 23.80 8.07 -4.51
C VAL A 132 23.80 8.92 -3.25
N GLY A 133 23.25 8.37 -2.17
CA GLY A 133 23.14 9.10 -0.90
C GLY A 133 22.05 10.17 -0.89
N GLN A 134 21.13 10.10 -1.86
CA GLN A 134 19.95 10.97 -1.90
C GLN A 134 19.10 10.80 -0.64
N SER A 135 18.54 11.92 -0.18
CA SER A 135 17.54 11.96 0.90
C SER A 135 16.23 12.59 0.44
N VAL A 136 15.82 12.33 -0.80
CA VAL A 136 14.58 12.84 -1.41
C VAL A 136 13.36 12.53 -0.54
N GLU A 137 13.24 11.30 -0.02
CA GLU A 137 12.14 10.93 0.89
C GLU A 137 12.15 11.78 2.16
N THR A 138 13.33 11.99 2.78
CA THR A 138 13.48 12.84 3.96
C THR A 138 13.13 14.30 3.65
N ALA A 139 13.53 14.83 2.49
CA ALA A 139 13.21 16.19 2.08
C ALA A 139 11.70 16.36 1.83
N ILE A 140 11.07 15.40 1.14
CA ILE A 140 9.62 15.35 0.96
C ILE A 140 8.91 15.25 2.32
N ALA A 141 9.44 14.44 3.25
CA ALA A 141 8.88 14.31 4.59
C ALA A 141 9.08 15.57 5.46
N ALA A 142 10.18 16.30 5.26
CA ALA A 142 10.51 17.53 5.98
C ALA A 142 9.71 18.74 5.45
N GLU A 143 9.41 18.78 4.14
CA GLU A 143 8.56 19.80 3.51
C GLU A 143 7.09 19.43 3.40
N ALA A 144 6.72 18.19 3.74
CA ALA A 144 5.32 17.79 3.83
C ALA A 144 4.64 18.78 4.79
N SER A 145 3.75 19.60 4.22
CA SER A 145 2.73 20.31 4.97
C SER A 145 2.14 19.35 6.01
N PRO A 146 1.71 19.81 7.20
CA PRO A 146 1.12 18.99 8.25
C PRO A 146 -0.25 18.37 7.87
N HIS A 147 -0.46 18.05 6.60
CA HIS A 147 -1.70 17.64 5.95
C HIS A 147 -1.65 16.23 5.35
N GLY A 148 -0.64 15.42 5.66
CA GLY A 148 -0.89 13.99 5.79
C GLY A 148 -1.73 13.76 7.06
N GLU A 149 -2.74 12.88 7.04
CA GLU A 149 -3.40 12.45 8.28
C GLU A 149 -2.30 12.07 9.29
N LEU A 150 -2.10 12.87 10.35
CA LEU A 150 -1.11 12.60 11.42
C LEU A 150 -1.28 11.19 12.00
N ARG A 151 -2.47 10.62 11.86
CA ARG A 151 -2.82 9.23 12.14
C ARG A 151 -3.78 8.70 11.07
N ARG A 152 -3.37 7.67 10.32
CA ARG A 152 -4.27 6.98 9.38
C ARG A 152 -5.47 6.39 10.12
N THR A 153 -6.64 6.53 9.52
CA THR A 153 -7.88 5.94 10.05
C THR A 153 -7.76 4.41 10.13
N THR A 154 -8.00 3.85 11.31
CA THR A 154 -7.94 2.40 11.58
C THR A 154 -9.33 1.76 11.51
N VAL A 155 -9.50 0.77 10.63
CA VAL A 155 -10.71 -0.06 10.54
C VAL A 155 -10.50 -1.35 11.33
N GLY A 156 -11.25 -1.49 12.42
CA GLY A 156 -11.34 -2.72 13.21
C GLY A 156 -12.33 -3.70 12.61
N VAL A 157 -11.88 -4.89 12.27
CA VAL A 157 -12.74 -5.95 11.76
C VAL A 157 -12.92 -7.05 12.82
N MET A 158 -14.16 -7.24 13.23
CA MET A 158 -14.56 -8.19 14.27
C MET A 158 -15.35 -9.33 13.62
N GLY A 159 -15.10 -10.58 14.02
CA GLY A 159 -15.78 -11.73 13.40
C GLY A 159 -15.44 -13.06 14.05
N SER A 160 -15.99 -14.14 13.50
CA SER A 160 -15.80 -15.50 14.00
C SER A 160 -14.32 -15.88 14.09
N GLY A 161 -13.92 -16.48 15.22
CA GLY A 161 -12.58 -17.06 15.39
C GLY A 161 -12.46 -18.47 14.79
N ASP A 162 -13.58 -19.06 14.40
CA ASP A 162 -13.66 -20.43 13.90
C ASP A 162 -14.03 -20.46 12.40
N ASP A 163 -14.98 -19.62 11.99
CA ASP A 163 -15.44 -19.53 10.60
C ASP A 163 -14.75 -18.39 9.84
N GLU A 164 -14.17 -18.70 8.67
CA GLU A 164 -13.45 -17.73 7.86
C GLU A 164 -14.36 -16.75 7.12
N HIS A 165 -15.57 -17.17 6.74
CA HIS A 165 -16.46 -16.42 5.85
C HIS A 165 -15.70 -15.78 4.65
N PRO A 166 -14.91 -16.54 3.87
CA PRO A 166 -13.95 -15.97 2.92
C PRO A 166 -14.61 -15.10 1.86
N GLU A 167 -15.82 -15.46 1.43
CA GLU A 167 -16.63 -14.70 0.45
C GLU A 167 -17.02 -13.29 0.94
N LEU A 168 -16.99 -13.04 2.25
CA LEU A 168 -17.25 -11.73 2.85
C LEU A 168 -15.95 -11.08 3.34
N ALA A 169 -15.13 -11.85 4.07
CA ALA A 169 -13.97 -11.36 4.77
C ALA A 169 -12.82 -10.98 3.83
N GLU A 170 -12.52 -11.80 2.81
CA GLU A 170 -11.42 -11.48 1.88
C GLU A 170 -11.72 -10.25 1.00
N PRO A 171 -12.91 -10.13 0.37
CA PRO A 171 -13.23 -8.94 -0.40
C PRO A 171 -13.27 -7.68 0.47
N LEU A 172 -13.71 -7.78 1.72
CA LEU A 172 -13.65 -6.67 2.66
C LEU A 172 -12.20 -6.26 2.95
N GLY A 173 -11.31 -7.23 3.20
CA GLY A 173 -9.89 -6.97 3.43
C GLY A 173 -9.23 -6.26 2.24
N ASP A 174 -9.48 -6.75 1.02
CA ASP A 174 -9.00 -6.12 -0.23
C ASP A 174 -9.52 -4.67 -0.35
N ALA A 175 -10.80 -4.43 -0.08
CA ALA A 175 -11.40 -3.11 -0.17
C ALA A 175 -10.83 -2.12 0.87
N ILE A 176 -10.64 -2.57 2.11
CA ILE A 176 -10.00 -1.76 3.17
C ILE A 176 -8.57 -1.36 2.77
N ALA A 177 -7.79 -2.30 2.22
CA ALA A 177 -6.42 -2.04 1.77
C ALA A 177 -6.36 -1.02 0.63
N ARG A 178 -7.22 -1.17 -0.39
CA ARG A 178 -7.28 -0.25 -1.55
C ARG A 178 -7.72 1.16 -1.16
N ALA A 179 -8.55 1.29 -0.14
CA ALA A 179 -9.02 2.58 0.35
C ALA A 179 -8.02 3.30 1.28
N GLY A 180 -6.86 2.67 1.56
CA GLY A 180 -5.75 3.28 2.29
C GLY A 180 -5.89 3.26 3.82
N TYR A 181 -6.81 2.46 4.36
CA TYR A 181 -7.01 2.30 5.80
C TYR A 181 -5.95 1.37 6.43
N GLU A 182 -5.70 1.56 7.72
CA GLU A 182 -5.07 0.52 8.55
C GLU A 182 -6.12 -0.56 8.88
N LEU A 183 -5.73 -1.83 8.87
CA LEU A 183 -6.59 -2.93 9.30
C LEU A 183 -6.21 -3.37 10.71
N LEU A 184 -7.17 -3.46 11.62
CA LEU A 184 -6.98 -4.04 12.95
C LEU A 184 -7.90 -5.26 13.13
N THR A 185 -7.35 -6.38 13.60
CA THR A 185 -8.12 -7.56 14.01
C THR A 185 -7.63 -8.11 15.36
N GLY A 186 -8.26 -9.17 15.87
CA GLY A 186 -7.70 -9.94 17.00
C GLY A 186 -6.50 -10.82 16.62
N GLY A 187 -6.19 -11.02 15.34
CA GLY A 187 -5.03 -11.79 14.87
C GLY A 187 -5.09 -13.30 15.04
N GLY A 188 -6.26 -13.84 15.39
CA GLY A 188 -6.49 -15.29 15.51
C GLY A 188 -6.87 -15.93 14.17
N ARG A 189 -7.57 -17.07 14.26
CA ARG A 189 -8.11 -17.84 13.12
C ARG A 189 -9.43 -17.27 12.59
N GLY A 190 -10.10 -18.00 11.70
CA GLY A 190 -11.43 -17.65 11.19
C GLY A 190 -11.40 -16.36 10.38
N THR A 191 -12.40 -15.52 10.60
CA THR A 191 -12.61 -14.26 9.88
C THR A 191 -11.38 -13.36 9.93
N MET A 192 -10.66 -13.36 11.07
CA MET A 192 -9.44 -12.58 11.24
C MET A 192 -8.35 -12.99 10.25
N THR A 193 -8.15 -14.30 10.02
CA THR A 193 -7.21 -14.79 9.00
C THR A 193 -7.67 -14.39 7.60
N ALA A 194 -8.95 -14.56 7.29
CA ALA A 194 -9.47 -14.30 5.95
C ALA A 194 -9.41 -12.81 5.57
N VAL A 195 -9.82 -11.91 6.46
CA VAL A 195 -9.73 -10.47 6.19
C VAL A 195 -8.27 -10.00 6.09
N SER A 196 -7.38 -10.48 6.95
CA SER A 196 -5.94 -10.19 6.84
C SER A 196 -5.34 -10.74 5.54
N ARG A 197 -5.75 -11.93 5.10
CA ARG A 197 -5.35 -12.51 3.80
C ARG A 197 -5.80 -11.65 2.63
N GLY A 198 -7.06 -11.22 2.60
CA GLY A 198 -7.59 -10.30 1.58
C GLY A 198 -6.83 -8.97 1.54
N PHE A 199 -6.59 -8.39 2.72
CA PHE A 199 -5.90 -7.11 2.87
C PHE A 199 -4.44 -7.17 2.38
N THR A 200 -3.68 -8.17 2.84
CA THR A 200 -2.26 -8.33 2.51
C THR A 200 -1.99 -8.74 1.06
N ARG A 201 -3.00 -9.24 0.34
CA ARG A 201 -2.88 -9.57 -1.09
C ARG A 201 -2.84 -8.33 -2.00
N VAL A 202 -3.29 -7.16 -1.52
CA VAL A 202 -3.25 -5.91 -2.27
C VAL A 202 -1.85 -5.30 -2.20
N TRP A 203 -1.25 -5.08 -3.38
CA TRP A 203 0.03 -4.40 -3.52
C TRP A 203 0.03 -3.48 -4.77
N PRO A 204 0.57 -2.25 -4.68
CA PRO A 204 1.02 -1.56 -3.46
C PRO A 204 -0.17 -1.17 -2.57
N ARG A 205 0.07 -1.03 -1.26
CA ARG A 205 -0.89 -0.50 -0.28
C ARG A 205 -0.18 0.34 0.78
N THR A 206 -0.89 1.31 1.34
CA THR A 206 -0.32 2.25 2.34
C THR A 206 -0.53 1.81 3.78
N GLY A 207 -1.72 1.30 4.11
CA GLY A 207 -2.04 0.82 5.46
C GLY A 207 -1.46 -0.56 5.75
N ARG A 208 -1.35 -0.91 7.02
CA ARG A 208 -0.77 -2.15 7.56
C ARG A 208 -1.82 -3.03 8.23
N CYS A 209 -1.53 -4.33 8.29
CA CYS A 209 -2.33 -5.30 9.03
C CYS A 209 -1.84 -5.42 10.48
N LEU A 210 -2.53 -4.74 11.38
CA LEU A 210 -2.31 -4.75 12.83
C LEU A 210 -3.14 -5.86 13.50
N ALA A 211 -2.62 -6.43 14.58
CA ALA A 211 -3.43 -7.31 15.43
C ALA A 211 -3.11 -7.18 16.91
N ILE A 212 -4.14 -7.10 17.75
CA ILE A 212 -4.00 -7.16 19.22
C ILE A 212 -4.39 -8.55 19.69
N LEU A 213 -3.38 -9.30 20.10
CA LEU A 213 -3.49 -10.73 20.32
C LEU A 213 -4.01 -11.03 21.72
N ARG A 214 -4.77 -12.12 21.82
CA ARG A 214 -5.13 -12.70 23.11
C ARG A 214 -3.97 -13.54 23.63
N GLY A 215 -3.64 -13.37 24.90
CA GLY A 215 -2.56 -14.11 25.55
C GLY A 215 -2.94 -14.52 26.98
N GLU A 216 -2.10 -15.37 27.56
CA GLU A 216 -2.19 -15.75 28.96
C GLU A 216 -1.69 -14.62 29.86
N ALA A 217 -2.01 -14.68 31.16
CA ALA A 217 -1.51 -13.71 32.14
C ALA A 217 0.03 -13.66 32.21
N SER A 218 0.70 -14.71 31.76
CA SER A 218 2.17 -14.81 31.61
C SER A 218 2.73 -14.02 30.42
N GLY A 219 1.87 -13.47 29.55
CA GLY A 219 2.25 -12.77 28.32
C GLY A 219 2.47 -13.69 27.12
N VAL A 220 2.20 -14.99 27.26
CA VAL A 220 2.32 -15.96 26.17
C VAL A 220 1.08 -15.91 25.27
N PRO A 221 1.21 -15.76 23.94
CA PRO A 221 0.07 -15.82 23.02
C PRO A 221 -0.61 -17.19 23.06
N LEU A 222 -1.94 -17.21 22.95
CA LEU A 222 -2.67 -18.48 22.85
C LEU A 222 -2.40 -19.20 21.51
N PRO A 223 -2.65 -20.52 21.42
CA PRO A 223 -2.52 -21.25 20.17
C PRO A 223 -3.37 -20.65 19.03
N GLY A 224 -2.77 -20.48 17.86
CA GLY A 224 -3.42 -19.90 16.68
C GLY A 224 -3.24 -18.39 16.53
N TYR A 225 -2.40 -17.76 17.35
CA TYR A 225 -1.96 -16.37 17.22
C TYR A 225 -0.44 -16.27 17.02
N PRO A 226 0.05 -15.22 16.33
CA PRO A 226 -0.69 -14.48 15.30
C PRO A 226 -0.91 -15.36 14.06
N ASN A 227 -1.96 -15.09 13.30
CA ASN A 227 -2.06 -15.66 11.96
C ASN A 227 -0.97 -15.07 11.04
N ARG A 228 -0.60 -15.80 9.98
CA ARG A 228 0.56 -15.49 9.11
C ARG A 228 0.47 -14.19 8.31
N PHE A 229 -0.68 -13.54 8.27
CA PHE A 229 -0.91 -12.32 7.49
C PHE A 229 -0.81 -11.04 8.34
N VAL A 230 -0.63 -11.19 9.65
CA VAL A 230 -0.39 -10.04 10.54
C VAL A 230 1.02 -9.50 10.33
N GLU A 231 1.13 -8.21 10.03
CA GLU A 231 2.42 -7.51 9.87
C GLU A 231 2.93 -6.94 11.19
N ASN A 232 2.01 -6.48 12.04
CA ASN A 232 2.32 -5.82 13.29
C ASN A 232 1.51 -6.45 14.44
N PRO A 233 2.02 -7.54 15.05
CA PRO A 233 1.38 -8.17 16.20
C PRO A 233 1.66 -7.39 17.49
N ILE A 234 0.63 -7.21 18.31
CA ILE A 234 0.70 -6.64 19.66
C ILE A 234 0.31 -7.76 20.63
N PHE A 235 1.31 -8.30 21.34
CA PHE A 235 1.11 -9.33 22.34
C PHE A 235 0.56 -8.72 23.63
N THR A 236 -0.45 -9.36 24.23
CA THR A 236 -1.06 -8.90 25.48
C THR A 236 -1.07 -10.01 26.51
N HIS A 237 -1.11 -9.63 27.79
CA HIS A 237 -1.30 -10.54 28.92
C HIS A 237 -2.79 -10.74 29.26
N LEU A 238 -3.70 -10.37 28.36
CA LEU A 238 -5.13 -10.26 28.61
C LEU A 238 -5.87 -11.53 28.15
N PRO A 239 -6.30 -12.40 29.08
CA PRO A 239 -6.81 -13.72 28.75
C PRO A 239 -8.32 -13.73 28.47
N ALA A 240 -9.09 -12.71 28.86
CA ALA A 240 -10.54 -12.70 28.65
C ALA A 240 -10.93 -12.30 27.22
N GLY A 241 -12.13 -12.70 26.80
CA GLY A 241 -12.62 -12.56 25.42
C GLY A 241 -14.03 -12.03 25.32
N GLY A 242 -14.57 -11.49 26.41
CA GLY A 242 -15.89 -10.88 26.50
C GLY A 242 -15.80 -9.37 26.74
N VAL A 243 -16.47 -8.90 27.78
CA VAL A 243 -16.56 -7.47 28.15
C VAL A 243 -15.85 -7.15 29.46
N GLU A 244 -15.21 -8.14 30.08
CA GLU A 244 -14.48 -8.06 31.34
C GLU A 244 -13.27 -7.13 31.21
N HIS A 245 -12.80 -6.57 32.33
CA HIS A 245 -11.69 -5.60 32.32
C HIS A 245 -10.36 -6.19 31.85
N ASP A 246 -10.15 -7.48 32.02
CA ASP A 246 -8.98 -8.23 31.56
C ASP A 246 -9.14 -8.76 30.13
N SER A 247 -10.13 -8.26 29.37
CA SER A 247 -10.32 -8.61 27.97
C SER A 247 -9.56 -7.70 27.02
N ARG A 248 -8.82 -8.30 26.08
CA ARG A 248 -8.21 -7.59 24.95
C ARG A 248 -9.23 -6.95 24.00
N ASN A 249 -10.51 -7.35 24.04
CA ASN A 249 -11.56 -6.80 23.19
C ASN A 249 -11.69 -5.28 23.35
N HIS A 250 -11.47 -4.75 24.56
CA HIS A 250 -11.44 -3.31 24.80
C HIS A 250 -10.39 -2.61 23.96
N LEU A 251 -9.20 -3.19 23.84
CA LEU A 251 -8.10 -2.62 23.07
C LEU A 251 -8.42 -2.63 21.56
N ASN A 252 -9.02 -3.71 21.06
CA ASN A 252 -9.49 -3.77 19.67
C ASN A 252 -10.48 -2.66 19.35
N VAL A 253 -11.50 -2.50 20.20
CA VAL A 253 -12.57 -1.51 19.99
C VAL A 253 -12.04 -0.08 20.15
N LEU A 254 -11.27 0.20 21.21
CA LEU A 254 -10.78 1.55 21.49
C LEU A 254 -9.70 2.02 20.51
N SER A 255 -8.87 1.11 20.01
CA SER A 255 -7.84 1.42 19.00
C SER A 255 -8.41 1.61 17.59
N SER A 256 -9.62 1.09 17.33
CA SER A 256 -10.32 1.26 16.06
C SER A 256 -10.98 2.63 15.97
N ASP A 257 -10.86 3.28 14.82
CA ASP A 257 -11.61 4.50 14.51
C ASP A 257 -13.01 4.16 13.98
N ILE A 258 -13.11 3.04 13.24
CA ILE A 258 -14.33 2.53 12.61
C ILE A 258 -14.37 1.02 12.84
N ILE A 259 -15.53 0.45 13.12
CA ILE A 259 -15.68 -0.98 13.40
C ILE A 259 -16.65 -1.60 12.39
N ILE A 260 -16.22 -2.69 11.76
CA ILE A 260 -17.03 -3.49 10.84
C ILE A 260 -17.13 -4.90 11.42
N ALA A 261 -18.34 -5.31 11.80
CA ALA A 261 -18.57 -6.64 12.38
C ALA A 261 -19.11 -7.61 11.32
N LEU A 262 -18.40 -8.71 11.10
CA LEU A 262 -18.84 -9.88 10.34
C LEU A 262 -19.66 -10.84 11.22
N PRO A 263 -20.30 -11.87 10.63
CA PRO A 263 -20.88 -12.96 11.41
C PRO A 263 -19.88 -13.56 12.42
N GLY A 264 -20.38 -13.96 13.58
CA GLY A 264 -19.54 -14.47 14.65
C GLY A 264 -20.32 -14.89 15.89
N GLY A 265 -19.57 -15.29 16.92
CA GLY A 265 -20.11 -15.81 18.17
C GLY A 265 -20.07 -14.80 19.32
N PHE A 266 -19.92 -15.32 20.54
CA PHE A 266 -19.91 -14.54 21.78
C PHE A 266 -18.90 -13.39 21.76
N GLY A 267 -17.63 -13.67 21.38
CA GLY A 267 -16.58 -12.65 21.39
C GLY A 267 -16.86 -11.47 20.46
N THR A 268 -17.32 -11.75 19.24
CA THR A 268 -17.74 -10.71 18.27
C THR A 268 -18.92 -9.89 18.82
N GLY A 269 -19.91 -10.56 19.42
CA GLY A 269 -21.03 -9.89 20.09
C GLY A 269 -20.56 -8.96 21.21
N SER A 270 -19.59 -9.37 22.02
CA SER A 270 -18.99 -8.53 23.05
C SER A 270 -18.25 -7.32 22.48
N GLU A 271 -17.54 -7.46 21.35
CA GLU A 271 -16.90 -6.32 20.67
C GLU A 271 -17.95 -5.33 20.12
N ILE A 272 -19.08 -5.81 19.61
CA ILE A 272 -20.21 -4.94 19.21
C ILE A 272 -20.79 -4.20 20.43
N GLU A 273 -21.02 -4.89 21.54
CA GLU A 273 -21.50 -4.28 22.79
C GLU A 273 -20.53 -3.23 23.34
N LEU A 274 -19.22 -3.49 23.29
CA LEU A 274 -18.19 -2.52 23.67
C LEU A 274 -18.15 -1.33 22.71
N SER A 275 -18.39 -1.54 21.42
CA SER A 275 -18.46 -0.46 20.44
C SER A 275 -19.59 0.52 20.78
N ILE A 276 -20.76 -0.01 21.15
CA ILE A 276 -21.88 0.79 21.63
C ILE A 276 -21.50 1.52 22.93
N ARG A 277 -20.93 0.81 23.91
CA ARG A 277 -20.51 1.35 25.21
C ARG A 277 -19.56 2.54 25.05
N TYR A 278 -18.57 2.42 24.16
CA TYR A 278 -17.56 3.44 23.92
C TYR A 278 -17.94 4.44 22.82
N ARG A 279 -19.16 4.35 22.27
CA ARG A 279 -19.66 5.20 21.18
C ARG A 279 -18.73 5.20 19.97
N LYS A 280 -18.12 4.06 19.68
CA LYS A 280 -17.32 3.87 18.47
C LYS A 280 -18.26 3.66 17.26
N PRO A 281 -17.98 4.31 16.11
CA PRO A 281 -18.73 4.06 14.88
C PRO A 281 -18.67 2.58 14.51
N VAL A 282 -19.82 1.93 14.42
CA VAL A 282 -19.93 0.50 14.14
C VAL A 282 -21.03 0.22 13.12
N ILE A 283 -20.72 -0.64 12.16
CA ILE A 283 -21.69 -1.24 11.23
C ILE A 283 -21.58 -2.77 11.31
N VAL A 284 -22.72 -3.46 11.29
CA VAL A 284 -22.78 -4.91 11.51
C VAL A 284 -23.29 -5.65 10.28
N HIS A 285 -22.82 -6.86 10.02
CA HIS A 285 -23.40 -7.67 8.96
C HIS A 285 -24.86 -8.01 9.29
N GLY A 286 -25.71 -8.19 8.27
CA GLY A 286 -27.14 -8.50 8.45
C GLY A 286 -27.46 -9.66 9.41
N PHE A 287 -26.50 -10.58 9.61
CA PHE A 287 -26.52 -11.64 10.64
C PHE A 287 -26.84 -11.13 12.06
N TRP A 288 -26.43 -9.90 12.38
CA TRP A 288 -26.58 -9.30 13.71
C TRP A 288 -27.85 -8.46 13.87
N SER A 289 -28.67 -8.32 12.83
CA SER A 289 -29.81 -7.37 12.81
C SER A 289 -30.84 -7.65 13.90
N ASP A 290 -31.12 -8.93 14.20
CA ASP A 290 -32.10 -9.29 15.23
C ASP A 290 -31.58 -8.98 16.65
N ARG A 291 -30.27 -9.15 16.87
CA ARG A 291 -29.64 -8.90 18.18
C ARG A 291 -29.32 -7.42 18.41
N PHE A 292 -28.99 -6.69 17.35
CA PHE A 292 -28.61 -5.27 17.41
C PHE A 292 -29.42 -4.43 16.40
N PRO A 293 -30.76 -4.38 16.52
CA PRO A 293 -31.64 -3.75 15.51
C PRO A 293 -31.47 -2.23 15.38
N ALA A 294 -30.83 -1.59 16.36
CA ALA A 294 -30.56 -0.16 16.34
C ALA A 294 -29.28 0.22 15.59
N LEU A 295 -28.44 -0.76 15.21
CA LEU A 295 -27.20 -0.51 14.47
C LEU A 295 -27.45 -0.57 12.96
N ALA A 296 -26.68 0.23 12.22
CA ALA A 296 -26.65 0.10 10.77
C ALA A 296 -26.16 -1.30 10.37
N SER A 297 -26.86 -1.92 9.42
CA SER A 297 -26.51 -3.23 8.90
C SER A 297 -25.99 -3.15 7.47
N TRP A 298 -24.98 -3.93 7.11
CA TRP A 298 -24.52 -4.10 5.73
C TRP A 298 -24.80 -5.52 5.20
N LYS A 299 -24.97 -5.62 3.88
CA LYS A 299 -25.23 -6.87 3.14
C LYS A 299 -24.13 -7.19 2.14
N ASP A 300 -23.37 -6.19 1.72
CA ASP A 300 -22.21 -6.33 0.86
C ASP A 300 -21.08 -5.38 1.25
N VAL A 301 -19.91 -5.60 0.67
CA VAL A 301 -18.69 -4.83 0.98
C VAL A 301 -18.82 -3.36 0.58
N GLU A 302 -19.65 -3.03 -0.42
CA GLU A 302 -19.83 -1.65 -0.86
C GLU A 302 -20.56 -0.82 0.21
N GLU A 303 -21.61 -1.36 0.81
CA GLU A 303 -22.30 -0.74 1.94
C GLU A 303 -21.37 -0.55 3.16
N ALA A 304 -20.54 -1.55 3.47
CA ALA A 304 -19.59 -1.48 4.59
C ALA A 304 -18.52 -0.40 4.37
N MET A 305 -17.97 -0.30 3.15
CA MET A 305 -16.96 0.71 2.80
C MET A 305 -17.56 2.10 2.67
N SER A 306 -18.78 2.24 2.16
CA SER A 306 -19.49 3.52 2.12
C SER A 306 -19.65 4.11 3.53
N PHE A 307 -20.04 3.29 4.50
CA PHE A 307 -20.08 3.69 5.91
C PHE A 307 -18.71 4.13 6.43
N ALA A 308 -17.65 3.38 6.09
CA ALA A 308 -16.29 3.71 6.51
C ALA A 308 -15.78 5.03 5.91
N ASP A 309 -16.09 5.32 4.65
CA ASP A 309 -15.67 6.53 3.95
C ASP A 309 -16.37 7.78 4.49
N VAL A 310 -17.69 7.70 4.69
CA VAL A 310 -18.48 8.77 5.31
C VAL A 310 -17.98 9.04 6.73
N THR A 311 -17.72 7.98 7.50
CA THR A 311 -17.24 8.12 8.88
C THR A 311 -15.83 8.70 8.94
N ARG A 312 -14.90 8.26 8.09
CA ARG A 312 -13.54 8.83 7.98
C ARG A 312 -13.60 10.33 7.71
N SER A 313 -14.45 10.75 6.79
CA SER A 313 -14.61 12.18 6.45
C SER A 313 -15.01 13.02 7.66
N ARG A 314 -15.93 12.51 8.50
CA ARG A 314 -16.30 13.16 9.77
C ARG A 314 -15.17 13.17 10.79
N ILE A 315 -14.48 12.03 10.99
CA ILE A 315 -13.36 11.93 11.94
C ILE A 315 -12.24 12.90 11.56
N ASN A 316 -11.93 13.02 10.27
CA ASN A 316 -10.91 13.96 9.80
C ASN A 316 -11.31 15.41 9.98
N ALA A 317 -12.61 15.74 9.82
CA ALA A 317 -13.11 17.07 10.12
C ALA A 317 -12.92 17.42 11.62
N GLU A 318 -13.21 16.48 12.53
CA GLU A 318 -13.02 16.65 13.97
C GLU A 318 -11.53 16.73 14.40
N ARG A 319 -10.64 16.03 13.70
CA ARG A 319 -9.19 16.07 13.99
C ARG A 319 -8.50 17.36 13.54
N ASN A 320 -9.11 18.08 12.60
CA ASN A 320 -8.57 19.32 12.03
C ASN A 320 -9.14 20.60 12.71
N THR A 321 -10.01 20.44 13.71
CA THR A 321 -10.54 21.51 14.57
C THR A 321 -9.86 21.53 15.92
#